data_AF-A0A9X9XJC2-F1
#
_entry.id   AF-A0A9X9XJC2-F1
#
_cell.length_a   1.000
_cell.length_b   1.000
_cell.length_c   1.000
_cell.angle_alpha   90.00
_cell.angle_beta   90.00
_cell.angle_gamma   90.00
#
_symmetry.space_group_name_H-M   'P 1'
#
loop_
_entity.id
_entity.type
_entity.pdbx_description
1 polymer ?
#
loop_
_entity_poly.entity_id
_entity_poly.type
_entity_poly.pdbx_seq_one_letter_code
_entity_poly.pdbx_strand_id
1 'polypeptide(L)'
;MAEARLPEEALRRPWHGASDRAADPAIVLIRLQRAEIEVLIAFRCAAAGSEEAARAWRQLATLRAKRVALMPREAASRLPPLPTPPAGALSTWQRLRQRLGLGRG
;
A
#
# COMPACT_ATOMS: atom_id res chain seq x y z
N MET A 1 -31.21 33.44 -15.25
CA MET A 1 -30.50 32.26 -14.70
C MET A 1 -29.12 32.25 -15.32
N ALA A 2 -28.09 32.66 -14.58
CA ALA A 2 -26.73 32.77 -15.09
C ALA A 2 -25.99 31.45 -14.86
N GLU A 3 -25.67 30.78 -15.96
CA GLU A 3 -24.87 29.56 -15.99
C GLU A 3 -23.43 29.92 -15.57
N ALA A 4 -23.03 29.53 -14.37
CA ALA A 4 -21.69 29.78 -13.85
C ALA A 4 -20.68 28.91 -14.61
N ARG A 5 -20.18 29.43 -15.73
CA ARG A 5 -19.04 28.84 -16.43
C ARG A 5 -17.83 28.93 -15.50
N LEU A 6 -17.39 27.78 -15.01
CA LEU A 6 -16.17 27.66 -14.23
C LEU A 6 -14.98 28.15 -15.09
N PRO A 7 -14.13 29.07 -14.59
CA PRO A 7 -13.03 29.61 -15.36
C PRO A 7 -12.03 28.50 -15.73
N GLU A 8 -11.57 28.48 -16.99
CA GLU A 8 -10.60 27.50 -17.49
C GLU A 8 -9.31 27.43 -16.65
N GLU A 9 -8.96 28.49 -15.91
CA GLU A 9 -7.85 28.47 -14.95
C GLU A 9 -8.03 27.43 -13.82
N ALA A 10 -9.26 27.10 -13.42
CA ALA A 10 -9.53 26.05 -12.44
C ALA A 10 -9.22 24.65 -13.00
N LEU A 11 -9.37 24.48 -14.32
CA LEU A 11 -9.02 23.25 -15.06
C LEU A 11 -7.53 23.21 -15.45
N ARG A 12 -6.85 24.35 -15.50
CA ARG A 12 -5.40 24.48 -15.77
C ARG A 12 -4.52 24.49 -14.51
N ARG A 13 -5.06 24.19 -13.33
CA ARG A 13 -4.17 23.95 -12.18
C ARG A 13 -3.36 22.69 -12.48
N PRO A 14 -2.02 22.74 -12.50
CA PRO A 14 -1.25 21.52 -12.56
C PRO A 14 -1.67 20.71 -11.33
N TRP A 15 -2.19 19.51 -11.55
CA TRP A 15 -2.43 18.53 -10.50
C TRP A 15 -1.18 18.26 -9.64
N HIS A 16 -0.02 18.73 -10.12
CA HIS A 16 1.28 18.86 -9.48
C HIS A 16 1.48 20.23 -8.80
N GLY A 17 0.97 20.40 -7.59
CA GLY A 17 1.30 21.60 -6.79
C GLY A 17 0.87 21.50 -5.33
N ALA A 18 -0.17 20.72 -5.04
CA ALA A 18 -0.50 20.32 -3.68
C ALA A 18 0.46 19.24 -3.12
N SER A 19 1.31 18.66 -3.97
CA SER A 19 1.99 17.36 -3.76
C SER A 19 3.37 17.41 -3.07
N ASP A 20 3.85 18.59 -2.67
CA ASP A 20 5.23 18.75 -2.18
C ASP A 20 5.38 18.91 -0.67
N ARG A 21 4.27 18.96 0.09
CA ARG A 21 4.38 18.86 1.56
C ARG A 21 4.58 17.40 1.91
N ALA A 22 5.84 17.00 2.06
CA ALA A 22 6.24 15.65 2.45
C ALA A 22 5.54 15.11 3.72
N ALA A 23 4.90 15.98 4.51
CA ALA A 23 4.20 15.65 5.74
C ALA A 23 2.66 15.51 5.60
N ASP A 24 2.05 15.78 4.44
CA ASP A 24 0.59 15.59 4.29
C ASP A 24 0.24 14.09 4.37
N PRO A 25 -0.60 13.66 5.32
CA PRO A 25 -1.00 12.26 5.46
C PRO A 25 -1.57 11.65 4.17
N ALA A 26 -2.28 12.42 3.36
CA ALA A 26 -2.82 11.94 2.09
C ALA A 26 -1.71 11.62 1.08
N ILE A 27 -0.67 12.44 1.02
CA ILE A 27 0.49 12.22 0.16
C ILE A 27 1.30 11.01 0.63
N VAL A 28 1.47 10.86 1.95
CA VAL A 28 2.15 9.69 2.54
C VAL A 28 1.40 8.40 2.18
N LEU A 29 0.07 8.39 2.28
CA LEU A 29 -0.77 7.25 1.87
C LEU A 29 -0.62 6.91 0.39
N ILE A 30 -0.61 7.91 -0.50
CA ILE A 30 -0.40 7.71 -1.95
C ILE A 30 0.99 7.11 -2.22
N ARG A 31 2.04 7.63 -1.56
CA ARG A 31 3.42 7.12 -1.70
C ARG A 31 3.53 5.67 -1.20
N LEU A 32 2.92 5.35 -0.06
CA LEU A 32 2.86 3.99 0.46
C LEU A 32 2.12 3.06 -0.51
N GLN A 33 1.00 3.49 -1.09
CA GLN A 33 0.27 2.71 -2.08
C GLN A 33 1.09 2.44 -3.34
N ARG A 34 1.81 3.45 -3.86
CA ARG A 34 2.69 3.28 -5.03
C ARG A 34 3.81 2.29 -4.75
N ALA A 35 4.52 2.47 -3.64
CA ALA A 35 5.58 1.54 -3.23
C ALA A 35 5.04 0.12 -3.04
N GLU A 36 3.83 -0.03 -2.48
CA GLU A 36 3.20 -1.33 -2.31
C GLU A 36 2.90 -2.01 -3.66
N ILE A 37 2.43 -1.25 -4.65
CA ILE A 37 2.17 -1.76 -6.01
C ILE A 37 3.47 -2.18 -6.69
N GLU A 38 4.52 -1.36 -6.61
CA GLU A 38 5.84 -1.67 -7.18
C GLU A 38 6.42 -2.97 -6.60
N VAL A 39 6.37 -3.12 -5.27
CA VAL A 39 6.83 -4.34 -4.60
C VAL A 39 5.93 -5.54 -4.93
N LEU A 40 4.61 -5.33 -5.10
CA LEU A 40 3.71 -6.39 -5.55
C LEU A 40 4.05 -6.88 -6.97
N ILE A 41 4.41 -5.97 -7.87
CA ILE A 41 4.89 -6.31 -9.22
C ILE A 41 6.18 -7.12 -9.11
N ALA A 42 7.16 -6.64 -8.33
CA ALA A 42 8.42 -7.35 -8.12
C ALA A 42 8.21 -8.76 -7.54
N PHE A 43 7.31 -8.90 -6.55
CA PHE A 43 6.94 -10.19 -5.98
C PHE A 43 6.35 -11.15 -7.01
N ARG A 44 5.47 -10.66 -7.90
CA ARG A 44 4.84 -11.48 -8.95
C ARG A 44 5.81 -11.88 -10.06
N CYS A 45 6.83 -11.07 -10.33
CA CYS A 45 7.85 -11.35 -11.32
C CYS A 45 9.00 -12.23 -10.78
N ALA A 46 9.18 -12.30 -9.46
CA ALA A 46 10.21 -13.13 -8.85
C ALA A 46 9.92 -14.63 -9.04
N ALA A 47 10.99 -15.42 -9.22
CA ALA A 47 10.87 -16.87 -9.34
C ALA A 47 10.21 -17.48 -8.09
N ALA A 48 9.27 -18.39 -8.29
CA ALA A 48 8.57 -19.05 -7.19
C ALA A 48 9.58 -19.81 -6.30
N GLY A 49 9.53 -19.55 -4.99
CA GLY A 49 10.43 -20.16 -4.02
C GLY A 49 11.80 -19.51 -3.90
N SER A 50 12.09 -18.43 -4.65
CA SER A 50 13.35 -17.70 -4.50
C SER A 50 13.39 -16.85 -3.23
N GLU A 51 14.62 -16.56 -2.76
CA GLU A 51 14.82 -15.62 -1.66
C GLU A 51 14.31 -14.20 -2.00
N GLU A 52 14.40 -13.82 -3.28
CA GLU A 52 13.87 -12.56 -3.79
C GLU A 52 12.36 -12.46 -3.63
N ALA A 53 11.62 -13.52 -3.95
CA ALA A 53 10.18 -13.59 -3.72
C ALA A 53 9.86 -13.48 -2.22
N ALA A 54 10.64 -14.16 -1.36
CA ALA A 54 10.48 -14.05 0.09
C ALA A 54 10.77 -12.63 0.63
N ARG A 55 11.81 -11.97 0.12
CA ARG A 55 12.17 -10.59 0.48
C ARG A 55 11.11 -9.59 -0.01
N ALA A 56 10.68 -9.69 -1.25
CA ALA A 56 9.63 -8.84 -1.82
C ALA A 56 8.32 -8.99 -1.03
N TRP A 57 7.94 -10.22 -0.66
CA TRP A 57 6.77 -10.45 0.17
C TRP A 57 6.89 -9.79 1.56
N ARG A 58 8.05 -9.88 2.22
CA ARG A 58 8.28 -9.21 3.53
C ARG A 58 8.17 -7.69 3.42
N GLN A 59 8.72 -7.12 2.35
CA GLN A 59 8.60 -5.69 2.06
C GLN A 59 7.13 -5.30 1.83
N LEU A 60 6.38 -6.09 1.05
CA LEU A 60 4.96 -5.88 0.80
C LEU A 60 4.14 -5.87 2.10
N ALA A 61 4.35 -6.87 2.96
CA ALA A 61 3.67 -6.96 4.25
C ALA A 61 3.97 -5.75 5.14
N THR A 62 5.21 -5.28 5.15
CA THR A 62 5.63 -4.10 5.93
C THR A 62 4.97 -2.82 5.40
N LEU A 63 4.95 -2.62 4.08
CA LEU A 63 4.27 -1.47 3.46
C LEU A 63 2.78 -1.49 3.74
N ARG A 64 2.13 -2.66 3.64
CA ARG A 64 0.72 -2.81 3.97
C ARG A 64 0.43 -2.46 5.43
N ALA A 65 1.26 -2.92 6.37
CA ALA A 65 1.10 -2.59 7.79
C ALA A 65 1.21 -1.08 8.03
N LYS A 66 2.22 -0.42 7.44
CA LYS A 66 2.38 1.05 7.51
C LYS A 66 1.19 1.79 6.93
N ARG A 67 0.67 1.33 5.79
CA ARG A 67 -0.50 1.94 5.14
C ARG A 67 -1.75 1.80 5.99
N VAL A 68 -2.02 0.61 6.52
CA VAL A 68 -3.18 0.33 7.39
C VAL A 68 -3.13 1.18 8.66
N ALA A 69 -1.97 1.37 9.27
CA ALA A 69 -1.80 2.21 10.47
C ALA A 69 -2.18 3.69 10.26
N LEU A 70 -2.15 4.17 9.01
CA LEU A 70 -2.49 5.55 8.65
C LEU A 70 -3.91 5.67 8.05
N MET A 71 -4.64 4.57 7.90
CA MET A 71 -5.97 4.56 7.31
C MET A 71 -7.07 4.45 8.39
N PRO A 72 -8.24 5.07 8.17
CA PRO A 72 -9.43 4.77 8.96
C PRO A 72 -9.76 3.28 8.88
N ARG A 73 -10.21 2.69 9.99
CA ARG A 73 -10.48 1.24 10.10
C ARG A 73 -11.44 0.72 9.02
N GLU A 74 -12.47 1.49 8.70
CA GLU A 74 -13.41 1.15 7.63
C GLU A 74 -12.73 1.06 6.26
N ALA A 75 -11.87 2.04 5.94
CA ALA A 75 -11.12 2.04 4.68
C ALA A 75 -10.10 0.89 4.65
N ALA A 76 -9.43 0.59 5.77
CA ALA A 76 -8.50 -0.52 5.87
C ALA A 76 -9.18 -1.89 5.68
N SER A 77 -10.44 -2.05 6.10
CA SER A 77 -11.20 -3.30 5.95
C SER A 77 -11.54 -3.64 4.50
N ARG A 78 -11.58 -2.65 3.60
CA ARG A 78 -11.86 -2.82 2.17
C ARG A 78 -10.63 -3.20 1.35
N LEU A 79 -9.45 -3.28 1.98
CA LEU A 79 -8.23 -3.60 1.26
C LEU A 79 -8.20 -5.07 0.83
N PRO A 80 -7.70 -5.37 -0.37
CA PRO A 80 -7.55 -6.75 -0.83
C PRO A 80 -6.60 -7.51 0.10
N PRO A 81 -6.82 -8.80 0.36
CA PRO A 81 -5.91 -9.58 1.18
C PRO A 81 -4.50 -9.60 0.58
N LEU A 82 -3.48 -9.71 1.44
CA LEU A 82 -2.11 -9.93 0.98
C LEU A 82 -2.00 -11.29 0.27
N PRO A 83 -1.14 -11.41 -0.75
CA PRO A 83 -0.86 -12.71 -1.36
C PRO A 83 -0.30 -13.68 -0.32
N THR A 84 -0.51 -14.97 -0.54
CA THR A 84 0.01 -16.03 0.32
C THR A 84 1.53 -15.93 0.47
N PRO A 85 2.10 -16.01 1.69
CA PRO A 85 3.55 -15.98 1.89
C PRO A 85 4.24 -17.15 1.18
N PRO A 86 5.29 -16.91 0.38
CA PRO A 86 6.08 -17.99 -0.21
C PRO A 86 6.90 -18.72 0.86
N ALA A 87 7.45 -19.88 0.50
CA ALA A 87 8.37 -20.62 1.36
C ALA A 87 9.56 -19.72 1.78
N GLY A 88 9.94 -19.78 3.06
CA GLY A 88 11.03 -18.95 3.60
C GLY A 88 10.70 -17.48 3.86
N ALA A 89 9.51 -16.98 3.51
CA ALA A 89 9.12 -15.60 3.83
C ALA A 89 8.86 -15.38 5.32
N LEU A 90 8.30 -16.40 5.99
CA LEU A 90 7.88 -16.35 7.39
C LEU A 90 8.53 -17.47 8.20
N SER A 91 8.98 -17.11 9.40
CA SER A 91 9.36 -18.10 10.42
C SER A 91 8.15 -18.94 10.84
N THR A 92 8.39 -20.12 11.41
CA THR A 92 7.32 -21.03 11.89
C THR A 92 6.39 -20.33 12.89
N TRP A 93 6.95 -19.51 13.77
CA TRP A 93 6.19 -18.71 14.74
C TRP A 93 5.35 -17.62 14.08
N GLN A 94 5.88 -16.93 13.06
CA GLN A 94 5.13 -15.91 12.33
C GLN A 94 3.97 -16.52 11.52
N ARG A 95 4.17 -17.72 10.94
CA ARG A 95 3.10 -18.49 10.30
C ARG A 95 2.00 -18.85 11.29
N LEU A 96 2.37 -19.31 12.48
CA LEU A 96 1.42 -19.65 13.54
C LEU A 96 0.64 -18.41 13.99
N ARG A 97 1.31 -17.29 14.23
CA ARG A 97 0.70 -16.02 14.62
C ARG A 97 -0.27 -15.49 13.56
N GLN A 98 0.05 -15.61 12.26
CA GLN A 98 -0.89 -15.27 11.18
C GLN A 98 -2.11 -16.18 11.17
N ARG A 99 -1.93 -17.50 11.30
CA ARG A 99 -3.03 -18.47 11.36
C ARG A 99 -3.99 -18.19 12.52
N LEU A 100 -3.44 -17.77 13.66
CA LEU A 100 -4.21 -17.45 14.86
C LEU A 100 -4.81 -16.03 14.84
N GLY A 101 -4.58 -15.23 13.79
CA GLY A 101 -5.10 -13.86 13.68
C GLY A 101 -4.48 -12.87 14.67
N LEU A 102 -3.42 -13.27 15.39
CA LEU A 102 -2.82 -12.54 16.52
C LEU A 102 -1.95 -11.34 16.09
N GLY A 103 -2.16 -10.79 14.90
CA GLY A 103 -1.36 -9.71 14.31
C GLY A 103 -2.15 -8.49 13.84
N ARG A 104 -3.46 -8.42 14.10
CA ARG A 104 -4.30 -7.24 13.84
C ARG A 104 -4.46 -6.46 15.16
N GLY A 105 -3.45 -5.68 15.52
CA GLY A 105 -3.49 -4.71 16.62
C GLY A 105 -3.23 -3.34 16.05
#